data_AF-A0AAD7W789-F1
#
_entry.id   AF-A0AAD7W789-F1
#
_cell.length_a   1.000
_cell.length_b   1.000
_cell.length_c   1.000
_cell.angle_alpha   90.00
_cell.angle_beta   90.00
_cell.angle_gamma   90.00
#
_symmetry.space_group_name_H-M   'P 1'
#
loop_
_entity.id
_entity.type
_entity.pdbx_description
1 polymer ?
#
loop_
_entity_poly.entity_id
_entity_poly.type
_entity_poly.pdbx_seq_one_letter_code
_entity_poly.pdbx_strand_id
1 'polypeptide(L)'
;MRGQVFTTAAVDNIDHNPSATTSKDSFHGTAISLIQHPSYTGEGVDRSNVIVGGSGDARSKTVAPLPHYYTDVPPVTSSIKKSPVPAARVASLTRGDFKQQTDEEYQWLGNAKRVLEDNTGTVDNDNTSWAAFHASRQPPDARVICPTSLLPLFLESAHTVAMIRHSMDVVKNAVEHMNPGQTPVVTFDQPLFALAKQIQWKWPESYGEDQIVVMFGGLHIEMVALKTLGDWLQGSGWVQALVQAEIATAGTADSFLRASHVLRTRTAHQVTAAALYILQHRAYNHYCLGETRDAEDLPEFEDWCCQRGEDIPSFTTGQPCWN
;
A
#
# COMPACT_ATOMS: atom_id res chain seq x y z
N MET A 1 18.55 13.34 -0.37
CA MET A 1 17.66 12.85 -1.44
C MET A 1 18.42 12.92 -2.75
N ARG A 2 18.19 11.99 -3.68
CA ARG A 2 18.91 11.89 -4.96
C ARG A 2 18.13 12.56 -6.10
N GLY A 3 18.79 12.96 -7.18
CA GLY A 3 18.12 13.45 -8.39
C GLY A 3 17.77 12.30 -9.34
N GLN A 4 16.78 12.52 -10.22
CA GLN A 4 16.33 11.56 -11.25
C GLN A 4 15.82 10.23 -10.68
N VAL A 5 15.22 10.26 -9.49
CA VAL A 5 14.57 9.11 -8.85
C VAL A 5 13.12 9.46 -8.63
N PHE A 6 12.21 8.65 -9.16
CA PHE A 6 10.78 8.86 -9.00
C PHE A 6 10.43 9.10 -7.53
N THR A 7 9.82 10.25 -7.24
CA THR A 7 9.58 10.69 -5.85
C THR A 7 8.10 10.91 -5.61
N THR A 8 7.59 10.27 -4.57
CA THR A 8 6.24 10.53 -4.03
C THR A 8 6.35 11.29 -2.72
N ALA A 9 5.29 12.00 -2.34
CA ALA A 9 5.18 12.63 -1.03
C ALA A 9 4.07 12.00 -0.18
N ALA A 10 4.18 12.13 1.12
CA ALA A 10 3.11 11.85 2.08
C ALA A 10 2.92 13.09 2.96
N VAL A 11 1.68 13.53 3.11
CA VAL A 11 1.31 14.63 4.00
C VAL A 11 0.37 14.08 5.05
N ASP A 12 0.75 14.25 6.32
CA ASP A 12 0.02 13.68 7.45
C ASP A 12 0.00 14.65 8.63
N ASN A 13 -0.94 14.43 9.54
CA ASN A 13 -0.92 15.07 10.84
C ASN A 13 0.20 14.48 11.69
N ILE A 14 0.81 15.33 12.50
CA ILE A 14 1.74 14.89 13.54
C ILE A 14 1.22 15.35 14.90
N ASP A 15 0.77 14.37 15.68
CA ASP A 15 0.33 14.59 17.04
C ASP A 15 1.43 14.13 18.00
N HIS A 16 1.98 15.07 18.76
CA HIS A 16 2.82 14.75 19.91
C HIS A 16 2.04 15.07 21.18
N ASN A 17 1.60 14.01 21.86
CA ASN A 17 0.98 14.09 23.17
C ASN A 17 1.94 13.46 24.19
N PRO A 18 2.78 14.24 24.88
CA PRO A 18 3.75 13.67 25.78
C PRO A 18 3.05 13.13 27.03
N SER A 19 3.25 11.85 27.35
CA SER A 19 2.70 11.20 28.55
C SER A 19 3.43 11.59 29.85
N ALA A 20 4.32 12.60 29.81
CA ALA A 20 5.12 13.04 30.94
C ALA A 20 4.36 14.06 31.81
N THR A 21 4.44 13.91 33.13
CA THR A 21 3.81 14.81 34.12
C THR A 21 4.34 16.25 34.10
N THR A 22 5.41 16.52 33.35
CA THR A 22 6.02 17.83 33.15
C THR A 22 5.82 18.41 31.74
N SER A 23 5.10 17.68 30.88
CA SER A 23 4.81 18.15 29.53
C SER A 23 3.81 19.29 29.57
N LYS A 24 4.19 20.43 28.96
CA LYS A 24 3.40 21.65 29.04
C LYS A 24 2.46 21.84 27.88
N ASP A 25 2.74 21.27 26.71
CA ASP A 25 1.96 21.53 25.50
C ASP A 25 1.91 20.29 24.59
N SER A 26 0.71 19.93 24.11
CA SER A 26 0.52 18.99 23.02
C SER A 26 0.82 19.69 21.69
N PHE A 27 1.64 19.09 20.83
CA PHE A 27 1.90 19.61 19.49
C PHE A 27 0.99 18.92 18.47
N HIS A 28 0.30 19.69 17.64
CA HIS A 28 -0.59 19.22 16.59
C HIS A 28 -0.19 19.96 15.32
N GLY A 29 0.65 19.34 14.49
CA GLY A 29 1.23 19.96 13.32
C GLY A 29 1.01 19.17 12.04
N THR A 30 1.67 19.60 10.97
CA THR A 30 1.68 18.90 9.68
C THR A 30 3.09 18.45 9.34
N ALA A 31 3.21 17.19 8.92
CA ALA A 31 4.44 16.58 8.43
C ALA A 31 4.33 16.34 6.92
N ILE A 32 5.43 16.61 6.20
CA ILE A 32 5.58 16.26 4.78
C ILE A 32 6.80 15.36 4.65
N SER A 33 6.59 14.14 4.17
CA SER A 33 7.66 13.19 3.89
C SER A 33 7.83 13.00 2.39
N LEU A 34 9.07 13.02 1.92
CA LEU A 34 9.44 12.71 0.54
C LEU A 34 10.02 11.29 0.50
N ILE A 35 9.54 10.47 -0.42
CA ILE A 35 9.84 9.04 -0.52
C ILE A 35 10.29 8.77 -1.95
N GLN A 36 11.53 8.30 -2.09
CA GLN A 36 12.13 7.99 -3.39
C GLN A 36 12.01 6.51 -3.70
N HIS A 37 11.62 6.18 -4.94
CA HIS A 37 11.45 4.82 -5.43
C HIS A 37 12.51 4.55 -6.51
N PRO A 38 13.75 4.17 -6.13
CA PRO A 38 14.74 3.80 -7.13
C PRO A 38 14.30 2.52 -7.85
N SER A 39 14.56 2.48 -9.15
CA SER A 39 14.27 1.32 -10.01
C SER A 39 15.56 0.55 -10.28
N TYR A 40 15.44 -0.55 -11.02
CA TYR A 40 16.58 -1.29 -11.56
C TYR A 40 17.42 -0.49 -12.59
N THR A 41 16.92 0.66 -13.09
CA THR A 41 17.60 1.47 -14.10
C THR A 41 18.63 2.44 -13.51
N GLY A 42 18.73 2.53 -12.18
CA GLY A 42 19.80 3.28 -11.51
C GLY A 42 19.41 3.79 -10.13
N GLU A 43 20.44 4.00 -9.31
CA GLU A 43 20.32 4.52 -7.95
C GLU A 43 20.00 6.03 -7.87
N GLY A 44 19.88 6.71 -9.01
CA GLY A 44 19.78 8.16 -9.12
C GLY A 44 21.14 8.86 -9.16
N VAL A 45 21.11 10.17 -9.30
CA VAL A 45 22.30 11.02 -9.27
C VAL A 45 22.47 11.60 -7.88
N ASP A 46 23.62 11.36 -7.24
CA ASP A 46 23.93 12.02 -5.98
C ASP A 46 23.99 13.52 -6.20
N ARG A 47 23.27 14.25 -5.36
CA ARG A 47 23.21 15.71 -5.43
C ARG A 47 24.01 16.24 -4.26
N SER A 48 25.02 17.05 -4.57
CA SER A 48 25.80 17.74 -3.56
C SER A 48 24.87 18.50 -2.61
N ASN A 49 25.14 18.38 -1.31
CA ASN A 49 24.43 19.14 -0.31
C ASN A 49 24.51 20.62 -0.66
N VAL A 50 23.37 21.26 -0.88
CA VAL A 50 23.32 22.73 -0.99
C VAL A 50 23.65 23.26 0.39
N ILE A 51 24.88 23.76 0.56
CA ILE A 51 25.28 24.46 1.78
C ILE A 51 24.53 25.79 1.78
N VAL A 52 23.41 25.85 2.49
CA VAL A 52 22.67 27.09 2.73
C VAL A 52 23.45 27.90 3.75
N GLY A 53 24.34 28.75 3.24
CA GLY A 53 25.25 29.58 4.01
C GLY A 53 26.43 29.99 3.15
N GLY A 54 26.29 31.11 2.45
CA GLY A 54 27.39 31.66 1.63
C GLY A 54 28.63 31.86 2.48
N SER A 55 29.80 31.52 1.92
CA SER A 55 31.17 31.94 2.32
C SER A 55 31.29 32.74 3.63
N GLY A 56 30.96 32.13 4.77
CA GLY A 56 30.85 32.79 6.06
C GLY A 56 31.00 31.77 7.17
N ASP A 57 32.01 31.97 8.00
CA ASP A 57 32.46 31.19 9.15
C ASP A 57 31.78 29.83 9.42
N ALA A 58 32.52 28.75 9.16
CA ALA A 58 32.22 27.37 9.55
C ALA A 58 32.13 27.15 11.09
N ARG A 59 31.95 28.21 11.88
CA ARG A 59 31.88 28.24 13.34
C ARG A 59 30.50 28.59 13.89
N SER A 60 29.53 28.95 13.04
CA SER A 60 28.18 29.27 13.53
C SER A 60 27.43 28.01 13.94
N LYS A 61 26.95 27.97 15.19
CA LYS A 61 26.04 26.92 15.70
C LYS A 61 24.55 27.26 15.49
N THR A 62 24.23 28.40 14.88
CA THR A 62 22.85 28.80 14.62
C THR A 62 22.33 28.18 13.34
N VAL A 63 21.16 27.55 13.42
CA VAL A 63 20.43 27.03 12.27
C VAL A 63 19.88 28.23 11.48
N ALA A 64 20.16 28.27 10.18
CA ALA A 64 19.61 29.31 9.31
C ALA A 64 18.07 29.24 9.30
N PRO A 65 17.36 30.38 9.31
CA PRO A 65 15.91 30.38 9.23
C PRO A 65 15.46 29.78 7.90
N LEU A 66 14.31 29.09 7.93
CA LEU A 66 13.68 28.59 6.71
C LEU A 66 13.16 29.75 5.86
N PRO A 67 13.12 29.61 4.53
CA PRO A 67 12.61 30.66 3.65
C PRO A 67 11.12 30.95 3.90
N HIS A 68 10.71 32.21 3.69
CA HIS A 68 9.32 32.65 3.83
C HIS A 68 8.32 31.86 2.99
N TYR A 69 8.68 31.50 1.74
CA TYR A 69 7.81 30.69 0.89
C TYR A 69 7.52 29.30 1.49
N TYR A 70 8.38 28.82 2.38
CA TYR A 70 8.19 27.56 3.09
C TYR A 70 7.40 27.78 4.37
N THR A 71 7.74 28.78 5.19
CA THR A 71 7.13 28.96 6.52
C THR A 71 5.76 29.62 6.50
N ASP A 72 5.49 30.47 5.52
CA ASP A 72 4.31 31.35 5.55
C ASP A 72 3.15 30.65 4.85
N VAL A 73 2.21 30.10 5.62
CA VAL A 73 1.00 29.42 5.11
C VAL A 73 -0.06 30.48 4.75
N PRO A 74 -0.35 30.74 3.45
CA PRO A 74 -1.25 31.81 3.08
C PRO A 74 -2.71 31.48 3.46
N PRO A 75 -3.47 32.43 4.03
CA PRO A 75 -4.86 32.19 4.39
C PRO A 75 -5.72 31.96 3.14
N VAL A 76 -6.69 31.04 3.25
CA VAL A 76 -7.64 30.75 2.18
C VAL A 76 -9.05 31.08 2.66
N THR A 77 -9.65 32.14 2.09
CA THR A 77 -10.97 32.65 2.48
C THR A 77 -12.16 31.88 1.88
N SER A 78 -11.89 30.89 1.03
CA SER A 78 -12.87 30.35 0.11
C SER A 78 -13.46 29.01 0.57
N SER A 79 -14.76 28.95 0.85
CA SER A 79 -15.48 27.71 1.18
C SER A 79 -15.39 26.65 0.07
N ILE A 80 -14.99 25.41 0.39
CA ILE A 80 -14.81 24.32 -0.60
C ILE A 80 -16.00 23.35 -0.64
N LYS A 81 -16.96 23.46 0.27
CA LYS A 81 -18.08 22.50 0.44
C LYS A 81 -19.04 22.37 -0.78
N LYS A 82 -18.80 23.07 -1.90
CA LYS A 82 -19.67 23.08 -3.09
C LYS A 82 -18.93 23.03 -4.43
N SER A 83 -17.65 22.64 -4.45
CA SER A 83 -16.92 22.53 -5.73
C SER A 83 -17.56 21.44 -6.61
N PRO A 84 -17.95 21.74 -7.87
CA PRO A 84 -18.48 20.74 -8.76
C PRO A 84 -17.42 19.67 -9.04
N VAL A 85 -17.80 18.39 -8.93
CA VAL A 85 -16.92 17.28 -9.26
C VAL A 85 -16.78 17.23 -10.79
N PRO A 86 -15.57 17.39 -11.36
CA PRO A 86 -15.35 17.27 -12.79
C PRO A 86 -15.77 15.87 -13.29
N ALA A 87 -16.31 15.80 -14.49
CA ALA A 87 -16.63 14.52 -15.11
C ALA A 87 -15.34 13.70 -15.30
N ALA A 88 -15.31 12.49 -14.73
CA ALA A 88 -14.19 11.59 -14.87
C ALA A 88 -14.03 11.18 -16.34
N ARG A 89 -12.89 11.51 -16.96
CA ARG A 89 -12.52 11.04 -18.30
C ARG A 89 -11.62 9.82 -18.17
N VAL A 90 -12.13 8.76 -17.55
CA VAL A 90 -11.36 7.52 -17.41
C VAL A 90 -11.63 6.66 -18.64
N ALA A 91 -10.64 6.54 -19.51
CA ALA A 91 -10.52 5.34 -20.34
C ALA A 91 -10.05 4.24 -19.39
N SER A 92 -10.78 3.13 -19.32
CA SER A 92 -10.29 1.96 -18.59
C SER A 92 -8.90 1.62 -19.12
N LEU A 93 -7.88 1.74 -18.28
CA LEU A 93 -6.56 1.25 -18.64
C LEU A 93 -6.73 -0.26 -18.79
N THR A 94 -6.48 -0.80 -19.98
CA THR A 94 -6.35 -2.25 -20.18
C THR A 94 -5.18 -2.71 -19.31
N ARG A 95 -5.48 -3.21 -18.13
CA ARG A 95 -4.48 -3.62 -17.15
C ARG A 95 -4.02 -5.06 -17.48
N GLY A 96 -3.14 -5.20 -18.47
CA GLY A 96 -2.62 -6.50 -18.91
C GLY A 96 -1.83 -7.25 -17.82
N ASP A 97 -1.17 -6.53 -16.92
CA ASP A 97 -0.20 -7.10 -15.97
C ASP A 97 -0.83 -7.75 -14.72
N PHE A 98 -2.15 -7.70 -14.54
CA PHE A 98 -2.81 -8.37 -13.41
C PHE A 98 -2.62 -9.88 -13.45
N LYS A 99 -2.49 -10.46 -14.65
CA LYS A 99 -2.29 -11.90 -14.82
C LYS A 99 -0.94 -12.34 -14.23
N GLN A 100 0.14 -11.62 -14.54
CA GLN A 100 1.47 -11.94 -14.02
C GLN A 100 1.55 -11.85 -12.49
N GLN A 101 0.97 -10.81 -11.88
CA GLN A 101 0.93 -10.69 -10.41
C GLN A 101 0.17 -11.86 -9.77
N THR A 102 -0.91 -12.30 -10.41
CA THR A 102 -1.70 -13.44 -9.95
C THR A 102 -0.90 -14.75 -10.01
N ASP A 103 -0.14 -14.96 -11.08
CA ASP A 103 0.68 -16.17 -11.27
C ASP A 103 1.76 -16.33 -10.18
N GLU A 104 2.39 -15.23 -9.76
CA GLU A 104 3.39 -15.25 -8.68
C GLU A 104 2.77 -15.67 -7.33
N GLU A 105 1.52 -15.27 -7.06
CA GLU A 105 0.82 -15.69 -5.85
C GLU A 105 0.44 -17.16 -5.88
N TYR A 106 0.04 -17.70 -7.04
CA TYR A 106 -0.17 -19.14 -7.18
C TYR A 106 1.13 -19.95 -7.06
N GLN A 107 2.26 -19.39 -7.51
CA GLN A 107 3.57 -20.01 -7.27
C GLN A 107 3.91 -20.06 -5.77
N TRP A 108 3.59 -19.00 -5.01
CA TRP A 108 3.73 -19.01 -3.56
C TRP A 108 2.84 -20.08 -2.91
N LEU A 109 1.57 -20.17 -3.31
CA LEU A 109 0.64 -21.19 -2.81
C LEU A 109 1.14 -22.61 -3.13
N GLY A 110 1.65 -22.83 -4.35
CA GLY A 110 2.30 -24.08 -4.76
C GLY A 110 3.52 -24.42 -3.91
N ASN A 111 4.36 -23.43 -3.60
CA ASN A 111 5.48 -23.60 -2.67
C ASN A 111 5.00 -23.96 -1.26
N ALA A 112 4.02 -23.24 -0.72
CA ALA A 112 3.47 -23.51 0.62
C ALA A 112 2.91 -24.93 0.71
N LYS A 113 2.14 -25.38 -0.30
CA LYS A 113 1.65 -26.76 -0.41
C LYS A 113 2.80 -27.76 -0.42
N ARG A 114 3.80 -27.58 -1.29
CA ARG A 114 4.95 -28.49 -1.40
C ARG A 114 5.69 -28.63 -0.07
N VAL A 115 5.97 -27.52 0.61
CA VAL A 115 6.69 -27.51 1.90
C VAL A 115 5.86 -28.16 3.00
N LEU A 116 4.56 -27.89 3.08
CA LEU A 116 3.68 -28.41 4.14
C LEU A 116 3.28 -29.88 3.95
N GLU A 117 3.29 -30.38 2.71
CA GLU A 117 2.97 -31.78 2.41
C GLU A 117 4.22 -32.65 2.22
N ASP A 118 5.43 -32.07 2.29
CA ASP A 118 6.67 -32.85 2.28
C ASP A 118 6.81 -33.65 3.58
N ASN A 119 6.49 -34.94 3.50
CA ASN A 119 6.68 -35.88 4.60
C ASN A 119 8.08 -36.51 4.62
N THR A 120 8.96 -36.15 3.67
CA THR A 120 10.29 -36.75 3.53
C THR A 120 11.37 -36.04 4.33
N GLY A 121 11.09 -34.84 4.84
CA GLY A 121 12.05 -34.02 5.58
C GLY A 121 13.25 -33.57 4.74
N THR A 122 13.11 -33.60 3.40
CA THR A 122 14.18 -33.23 2.47
C THR A 122 14.16 -31.75 2.12
N VAL A 123 13.03 -31.08 2.35
CA VAL A 123 12.86 -29.64 2.19
C VAL A 123 13.35 -28.91 3.44
N ASP A 124 14.65 -29.07 3.73
CA ASP A 124 15.30 -28.31 4.78
C ASP A 124 15.55 -26.89 4.25
N ASN A 125 15.00 -25.87 4.91
CA ASN A 125 15.22 -24.43 4.66
C ASN A 125 14.24 -23.65 3.73
N ASP A 126 13.15 -24.24 3.23
CA ASP A 126 12.13 -23.46 2.47
C ASP A 126 11.07 -22.84 3.40
N ASN A 127 10.80 -21.55 3.21
CA ASN A 127 9.84 -20.79 4.03
C ASN A 127 8.45 -20.79 3.39
N THR A 128 7.39 -20.96 4.21
CA THR A 128 5.99 -20.89 3.79
C THR A 128 5.42 -19.47 3.83
N SER A 129 6.11 -18.54 4.49
CA SER A 129 5.73 -17.12 4.57
C SER A 129 5.78 -16.47 3.20
N TRP A 130 4.68 -15.79 2.84
CA TRP A 130 4.57 -14.96 1.65
C TRP A 130 5.77 -14.02 1.50
N ALA A 131 6.12 -13.31 2.58
CA ALA A 131 7.20 -12.31 2.55
C ALA A 131 8.56 -12.95 2.29
N ALA A 132 8.82 -14.13 2.87
CA ALA A 132 10.09 -14.81 2.68
C ALA A 132 10.21 -15.46 1.29
N PHE A 133 9.12 -16.03 0.78
CA PHE A 133 9.06 -16.58 -0.57
C PHE A 133 9.35 -15.51 -1.64
N HIS A 134 8.70 -14.35 -1.52
CA HIS A 134 8.92 -13.26 -2.48
C HIS A 134 10.30 -12.62 -2.30
N ALA A 135 10.78 -12.48 -1.07
CA ALA A 135 12.12 -11.95 -0.81
C ALA A 135 13.25 -12.85 -1.36
N SER A 136 13.11 -14.18 -1.31
CA SER A 136 14.14 -15.10 -1.84
C SER A 136 14.26 -15.08 -3.35
N ARG A 137 13.22 -14.60 -4.05
CA ARG A 137 13.16 -14.47 -5.51
C ARG A 137 13.61 -13.10 -6.01
N GLN A 138 13.84 -12.16 -5.09
CA GLN A 138 14.46 -10.89 -5.45
C GLN A 138 15.96 -11.08 -5.68
N PRO A 139 16.56 -10.39 -6.69
CA PRO A 139 18.00 -10.46 -6.90
C PRO A 139 18.79 -10.05 -5.64
N PRO A 140 19.94 -10.68 -5.32
CA PRO A 140 20.72 -10.38 -4.12
C PRO A 140 21.12 -8.90 -3.99
N ASP A 141 21.36 -8.24 -5.13
CA ASP A 141 21.73 -6.82 -5.23
C ASP A 141 20.52 -5.87 -5.27
N ALA A 142 19.28 -6.39 -5.26
CA ALA A 142 18.05 -5.61 -5.36
C ALA A 142 17.62 -4.94 -4.05
N ARG A 143 18.51 -4.83 -3.04
CA ARG A 143 18.22 -4.04 -1.84
C ARG A 143 18.28 -2.56 -2.16
N VAL A 144 17.28 -2.12 -2.91
CA VAL A 144 17.04 -0.73 -3.21
C VAL A 144 16.53 -0.07 -1.92
N ILE A 145 17.43 0.58 -1.19
CA ILE A 145 17.05 1.41 -0.05
C ILE A 145 16.20 2.54 -0.61
N CYS A 146 14.94 2.61 -0.18
CA CYS A 146 14.01 3.70 -0.47
C CYS A 146 14.38 4.93 0.38
N PRO A 147 15.06 5.95 -0.18
CA PRO A 147 15.43 7.12 0.59
C PRO A 147 14.18 7.87 1.00
N THR A 148 14.02 8.08 2.31
CA THR A 148 12.91 8.85 2.87
C THR A 148 13.47 10.06 3.61
N SER A 149 12.85 11.22 3.41
CA SER A 149 13.22 12.47 4.09
C SER A 149 11.97 13.16 4.62
N LEU A 150 11.99 13.49 5.91
CA LEU A 150 10.99 14.35 6.53
C LEU A 150 11.40 15.81 6.31
N LEU A 151 10.49 16.63 5.79
CA LEU A 151 10.69 18.07 5.69
C LEU A 151 10.43 18.75 7.04
N PRO A 152 10.94 19.97 7.28
CA PRO A 152 10.68 20.70 8.52
C PRO A 152 9.18 20.78 8.85
N LEU A 153 8.83 20.51 10.10
CA LEU A 153 7.44 20.42 10.55
C LEU A 153 6.74 21.78 10.50
N PHE A 154 5.45 21.75 10.21
CA PHE A 154 4.55 22.90 10.30
C PHE A 154 3.80 22.88 11.63
N LEU A 155 3.55 24.05 12.20
CA LEU A 155 2.73 24.18 13.42
C LEU A 155 1.23 24.17 13.10
N GLU A 156 0.88 24.43 11.85
CA GLU A 156 -0.46 24.46 11.34
C GLU A 156 -1.05 23.06 11.19
N SER A 157 -2.35 22.92 11.47
CA SER A 157 -3.07 21.67 11.32
C SER A 157 -3.32 21.31 9.85
N ALA A 158 -3.10 20.04 9.51
CA ALA A 158 -3.33 19.54 8.16
C ALA A 158 -4.83 19.52 7.80
N HIS A 159 -5.74 19.67 8.77
CA HIS A 159 -7.18 19.71 8.51
C HIS A 159 -7.67 21.03 7.90
N THR A 160 -6.77 21.99 7.68
CA THR A 160 -7.12 23.27 7.07
C THR A 160 -6.87 23.25 5.57
N VAL A 161 -7.75 23.92 4.82
CA VAL A 161 -7.58 24.15 3.39
C VAL A 161 -6.22 24.80 3.07
N ALA A 162 -5.87 25.81 3.87
CA ALA A 162 -4.64 26.58 3.69
C ALA A 162 -3.42 25.67 3.79
N MET A 163 -3.36 24.82 4.81
CA MET A 163 -2.23 23.92 5.03
C MET A 163 -2.13 22.83 3.97
N ILE A 164 -3.25 22.21 3.54
CA ILE A 164 -3.18 21.21 2.45
C ILE A 164 -2.74 21.84 1.14
N ARG A 165 -3.28 23.02 0.80
CA ARG A 165 -2.89 23.75 -0.40
C ARG A 165 -1.39 24.10 -0.37
N HIS A 166 -0.92 24.64 0.76
CA HIS A 166 0.49 24.94 0.97
C HIS A 166 1.37 23.69 0.88
N SER A 167 0.94 22.57 1.48
CA SER A 167 1.65 21.30 1.41
C SER A 167 1.78 20.81 -0.04
N MET A 168 0.72 20.95 -0.84
CA MET A 168 0.75 20.60 -2.27
C MET A 168 1.77 21.48 -3.02
N ASP A 169 1.83 22.78 -2.74
CA ASP A 169 2.82 23.67 -3.37
C ASP A 169 4.27 23.34 -2.94
N VAL A 170 4.49 23.04 -1.66
CA VAL A 170 5.79 22.56 -1.14
C VAL A 170 6.20 21.26 -1.84
N VAL A 171 5.27 20.31 -2.00
CA VAL A 171 5.53 19.04 -2.70
C VAL A 171 5.84 19.29 -4.18
N LYS A 172 5.08 20.15 -4.88
CA LYS A 172 5.36 20.52 -6.27
C LYS A 172 6.77 21.08 -6.42
N ASN A 173 7.16 22.01 -5.56
CA ASN A 173 8.49 22.63 -5.57
C ASN A 173 9.60 21.61 -5.26
N ALA A 174 9.38 20.73 -4.28
CA ALA A 174 10.36 19.70 -3.94
C ALA A 174 10.56 18.69 -5.08
N VAL A 175 9.47 18.21 -5.69
CA VAL A 175 9.53 17.27 -6.81
C VAL A 175 10.14 17.92 -8.05
N GLU A 176 9.74 19.14 -8.42
CA GLU A 176 10.32 19.85 -9.55
C GLU A 176 11.82 20.09 -9.34
N HIS A 177 12.23 20.44 -8.10
CA HIS A 177 13.64 20.55 -7.77
C HIS A 177 14.36 19.21 -7.98
N MET A 178 13.87 18.11 -7.38
CA MET A 178 14.53 16.79 -7.42
C MET A 178 14.52 16.16 -8.82
N ASN A 179 13.40 16.25 -9.52
CA ASN A 179 13.10 15.57 -10.78
C ASN A 179 12.30 16.51 -11.71
N PRO A 180 12.96 17.47 -12.38
CA PRO A 180 12.28 18.38 -13.29
C PRO A 180 11.43 17.62 -14.33
N GLY A 181 10.16 18.03 -14.48
CA GLY A 181 9.21 17.40 -15.40
C GLY A 181 8.50 16.15 -14.86
N GLN A 182 8.80 15.68 -13.65
CA GLN A 182 8.00 14.65 -12.99
C GLN A 182 6.69 15.26 -12.45
N THR A 183 5.54 14.75 -12.86
CA THR A 183 4.27 15.10 -12.20
C THR A 183 4.33 14.69 -10.72
N PRO A 184 4.11 15.61 -9.76
CA PRO A 184 4.16 15.29 -8.34
C PRO A 184 3.03 14.32 -7.96
N VAL A 185 3.36 13.36 -7.10
CA VAL A 185 2.40 12.42 -6.54
C VAL A 185 2.42 12.56 -5.02
N VAL A 186 1.27 12.82 -4.42
CA VAL A 186 1.13 13.02 -2.98
C VAL A 186 0.06 12.10 -2.41
N THR A 187 0.38 11.48 -1.29
CA THR A 187 -0.52 10.62 -0.53
C THR A 187 -1.02 11.34 0.72
N PHE A 188 -2.29 11.11 1.05
CA PHE A 188 -2.94 11.64 2.23
C PHE A 188 -3.72 10.52 2.94
N ASP A 189 -3.95 10.67 4.25
CA ASP A 189 -4.92 9.85 4.96
C ASP A 189 -6.36 10.05 4.41
N GLN A 190 -7.33 9.29 4.92
CA GLN A 190 -8.69 9.35 4.38
C GLN A 190 -9.35 10.76 4.43
N PRO A 191 -9.40 11.47 5.58
CA PRO A 191 -10.01 12.80 5.64
C PRO A 191 -9.23 13.86 4.85
N LEU A 192 -7.89 13.83 4.87
CA LEU A 192 -7.07 14.79 4.16
C LEU A 192 -7.11 14.55 2.64
N PHE A 193 -7.22 13.30 2.18
CA PHE A 193 -7.44 12.97 0.77
C PHE A 193 -8.72 13.64 0.25
N ALA A 194 -9.82 13.53 0.99
CA ALA A 194 -11.08 14.14 0.59
C ALA A 194 -10.97 15.67 0.48
N LEU A 195 -10.24 16.30 1.42
CA LEU A 195 -9.96 17.74 1.39
C LEU A 195 -9.04 18.12 0.21
N ALA A 196 -8.01 17.33 -0.08
CA ALA A 196 -7.13 17.53 -1.22
C ALA A 196 -7.87 17.42 -2.56
N LYS A 197 -8.74 16.41 -2.74
CA LYS A 197 -9.59 16.30 -3.95
C LYS A 197 -10.51 17.51 -4.11
N GLN A 198 -11.11 17.96 -3.01
CA GLN A 198 -11.93 19.17 -2.98
C GLN A 198 -11.13 20.42 -3.43
N ILE A 199 -9.85 20.53 -3.06
CA ILE A 199 -8.93 21.58 -3.52
C ILE A 199 -8.65 21.42 -5.03
N GLN A 200 -8.35 20.20 -5.50
CA GLN A 200 -8.12 19.93 -6.94
C GLN A 200 -9.31 20.35 -7.80
N TRP A 201 -10.53 20.01 -7.38
CA TRP A 201 -11.75 20.35 -8.12
C TRP A 201 -12.06 21.85 -8.11
N LYS A 202 -11.64 22.55 -7.06
CA LYS A 202 -11.86 23.99 -6.93
C LYS A 202 -10.90 24.83 -7.77
N TRP A 203 -9.65 24.41 -7.86
CA TRP A 203 -8.59 25.14 -8.53
C TRP A 203 -7.83 24.21 -9.51
N PRO A 204 -8.52 23.71 -10.55
CA PRO A 204 -7.95 22.72 -11.47
C PRO A 204 -6.75 23.27 -12.25
N GLU A 205 -6.68 24.57 -12.52
CA GLU A 205 -5.54 25.18 -13.20
C GLU A 205 -4.23 25.06 -12.41
N SER A 206 -4.30 25.04 -11.07
CA SER A 206 -3.11 24.98 -10.21
C SER A 206 -2.87 23.59 -9.61
N TYR A 207 -3.95 22.84 -9.37
CA TYR A 207 -3.93 21.57 -8.63
C TYR A 207 -4.71 20.45 -9.34
N GLY A 208 -5.04 20.59 -10.63
CA GLY A 208 -5.67 19.54 -11.42
C GLY A 208 -4.86 18.24 -11.42
N GLU A 209 -5.47 17.15 -11.89
CA GLU A 209 -4.84 15.82 -11.91
C GLU A 209 -3.62 15.76 -12.84
N ASP A 210 -3.53 16.67 -13.81
CA ASP A 210 -2.37 16.90 -14.67
C ASP A 210 -1.24 17.70 -13.98
N GLN A 211 -1.59 18.47 -12.94
CA GLN A 211 -0.64 19.29 -12.18
C GLN A 211 -0.06 18.55 -10.97
N ILE A 212 -0.86 17.69 -10.33
CA ILE A 212 -0.48 16.90 -9.16
C ILE A 212 -1.45 15.72 -8.99
N VAL A 213 -0.90 14.54 -8.75
CA VAL A 213 -1.71 13.34 -8.48
C VAL A 213 -1.89 13.18 -6.98
N VAL A 214 -3.15 13.15 -6.53
CA VAL A 214 -3.54 12.93 -5.14
C VAL A 214 -4.00 11.48 -4.99
N MET A 215 -3.40 10.75 -4.04
CA MET A 215 -3.68 9.33 -3.78
C MET A 215 -4.05 9.09 -2.30
N PHE A 216 -4.86 8.07 -2.04
CA PHE A 216 -5.03 7.57 -0.68
C PHE A 216 -3.71 6.98 -0.16
N GLY A 217 -3.44 7.15 1.13
CA GLY A 217 -2.33 6.48 1.80
C GLY A 217 -2.45 4.97 1.68
N GLY A 218 -1.34 4.29 1.37
CA GLY A 218 -1.33 2.86 1.09
C GLY A 218 -1.92 1.99 2.20
N LEU A 219 -1.69 2.37 3.46
CA LEU A 219 -2.27 1.70 4.62
C LEU A 219 -3.81 1.72 4.59
N HIS A 220 -4.42 2.86 4.25
CA HIS A 220 -5.88 2.96 4.18
C HIS A 220 -6.45 2.18 3.01
N ILE A 221 -5.76 2.15 1.86
CA ILE A 221 -6.15 1.31 0.72
C ILE A 221 -6.18 -0.16 1.16
N GLU A 222 -5.12 -0.63 1.82
CA GLU A 222 -5.05 -2.00 2.33
C GLU A 222 -6.16 -2.27 3.36
N MET A 223 -6.36 -1.37 4.32
CA MET A 223 -7.41 -1.52 5.33
C MET A 223 -8.80 -1.62 4.70
N VAL A 224 -9.09 -0.82 3.67
CA VAL A 224 -10.37 -0.87 2.96
C VAL A 224 -10.51 -2.21 2.24
N ALA A 225 -9.48 -2.67 1.53
CA ALA A 225 -9.50 -3.96 0.85
C ALA A 225 -9.73 -5.13 1.83
N LEU A 226 -9.03 -5.14 2.96
CA LEU A 226 -9.20 -6.16 4.01
C LEU A 226 -10.60 -6.12 4.64
N LYS A 227 -11.17 -4.93 4.84
CA LYS A 227 -12.56 -4.80 5.33
C LYS A 227 -13.56 -5.33 4.31
N THR A 228 -13.38 -5.04 3.03
CA THR A 228 -14.25 -5.59 1.98
C THR A 228 -14.18 -7.11 1.91
N LEU A 229 -12.98 -7.69 2.08
CA LEU A 229 -12.83 -9.14 2.22
C LEU A 229 -13.52 -9.67 3.49
N GLY A 230 -13.39 -8.95 4.60
CA GLY A 230 -14.07 -9.28 5.85
C GLY A 230 -15.59 -9.27 5.74
N ASP A 231 -16.16 -8.25 5.10
CA ASP A 231 -17.60 -8.14 4.82
C ASP A 231 -18.07 -9.33 3.96
N TRP A 232 -17.26 -9.73 2.97
CA TRP A 232 -17.56 -10.90 2.14
C TRP A 232 -17.49 -12.23 2.92
N LEU A 233 -16.53 -12.36 3.84
CA LEU A 233 -16.36 -13.55 4.69
C LEU A 233 -17.32 -13.58 5.88
N GLN A 234 -18.05 -12.51 6.15
CA GLN A 234 -18.96 -12.45 7.29
C GLN A 234 -20.07 -13.50 7.15
N GLY A 235 -20.23 -14.34 8.18
CA GLY A 235 -21.22 -15.42 8.18
C GLY A 235 -20.82 -16.67 7.38
N SER A 236 -19.64 -16.69 6.74
CA SER A 236 -19.15 -17.84 5.96
C SER A 236 -18.69 -19.04 6.81
N GLY A 237 -18.57 -18.87 8.13
CA GLY A 237 -17.91 -19.84 9.01
C GLY A 237 -16.39 -19.61 9.16
N TRP A 238 -15.82 -18.63 8.44
CA TRP A 238 -14.38 -18.35 8.47
C TRP A 238 -13.84 -18.09 9.89
N VAL A 239 -14.54 -17.29 10.70
CA VAL A 239 -14.14 -17.02 12.10
C VAL A 239 -14.09 -18.30 12.91
N GLN A 240 -15.10 -19.18 12.78
CA GLN A 240 -15.17 -20.45 13.48
C GLN A 240 -14.04 -21.38 13.04
N ALA A 241 -13.72 -21.41 11.74
CA ALA A 241 -12.60 -22.19 11.22
C ALA A 241 -11.26 -21.73 11.81
N LEU A 242 -11.00 -20.41 11.88
CA LEU A 242 -9.79 -19.87 12.51
C LEU A 242 -9.69 -20.21 14.00
N VAL A 243 -10.82 -20.19 14.72
CA VAL A 243 -10.87 -20.53 16.15
C VAL A 243 -10.65 -22.02 16.37
N GLN A 244 -11.31 -22.88 15.60
CA GLN A 244 -11.17 -24.33 15.70
C GLN A 244 -9.78 -24.83 15.29
N ALA A 245 -9.13 -24.13 14.37
CA ALA A 245 -7.75 -24.38 13.98
C ALA A 245 -6.72 -23.77 14.95
N GLU A 246 -7.17 -23.17 16.06
CA GLU A 246 -6.32 -22.54 17.09
C GLU A 246 -5.43 -21.40 16.55
N ILE A 247 -5.79 -20.79 15.41
CA ILE A 247 -5.05 -19.68 14.80
C ILE A 247 -5.27 -18.40 15.62
N ALA A 248 -6.48 -18.20 16.15
CA ALA A 248 -6.84 -17.03 16.94
C ALA A 248 -7.98 -17.33 17.91
N THR A 249 -8.04 -16.60 19.03
CA THR A 249 -9.20 -16.62 19.93
C THR A 249 -10.41 -15.99 19.25
N ALA A 250 -11.64 -16.34 19.68
CA ALA A 250 -12.87 -15.86 19.05
C ALA A 250 -12.93 -14.32 18.89
N GLY A 251 -12.54 -13.56 19.91
CA GLY A 251 -12.50 -12.10 19.83
C GLY A 251 -11.43 -11.56 18.87
N THR A 252 -10.29 -12.26 18.74
CA THR A 252 -9.22 -11.88 17.81
C THR A 252 -9.61 -12.22 16.37
N ALA A 253 -10.17 -13.40 16.13
CA ALA A 253 -10.65 -13.82 14.82
C ALA A 253 -11.77 -12.89 14.31
N ASP A 254 -12.71 -12.52 15.17
CA ASP A 254 -13.77 -11.55 14.84
C ASP A 254 -13.20 -10.17 14.48
N SER A 255 -12.09 -9.76 15.11
CA SER A 255 -11.41 -8.49 14.78
C SER A 255 -10.83 -8.46 13.36
N PHE A 256 -10.55 -9.62 12.77
CA PHE A 256 -10.02 -9.73 11.40
C PHE A 256 -11.06 -9.35 10.36
N LEU A 257 -12.36 -9.64 10.58
CA LEU A 257 -13.45 -9.18 9.70
C LEU A 257 -13.46 -7.65 9.56
N ARG A 258 -13.07 -6.94 10.63
CA ARG A 258 -13.04 -5.46 10.66
C ARG A 258 -11.67 -4.88 10.30
N ALA A 259 -10.68 -5.73 9.97
CA ALA A 259 -9.28 -5.35 9.77
C ALA A 259 -8.72 -4.46 10.89
N SER A 260 -9.09 -4.73 12.15
CA SER A 260 -8.70 -3.88 13.30
C SER A 260 -7.19 -3.88 13.54
N HIS A 261 -6.53 -4.97 13.16
CA HIS A 261 -5.08 -5.11 13.17
C HIS A 261 -4.61 -5.58 11.81
N VAL A 262 -4.17 -4.65 10.97
CA VAL A 262 -3.82 -4.90 9.55
C VAL A 262 -2.87 -6.09 9.39
N LEU A 263 -1.75 -6.10 10.13
CA LEU A 263 -0.76 -7.17 10.01
C LEU A 263 -1.33 -8.55 10.37
N ARG A 264 -2.05 -8.66 11.48
CA ARG A 264 -2.65 -9.94 11.90
C ARG A 264 -3.75 -10.40 10.94
N THR A 265 -4.54 -9.46 10.45
CA THR A 265 -5.60 -9.72 9.47
C THR A 265 -5.01 -10.24 8.16
N ARG A 266 -3.94 -9.59 7.66
CA ARG A 266 -3.18 -10.04 6.49
C ARG A 266 -2.67 -11.48 6.67
N THR A 267 -2.04 -11.77 7.80
CA THR A 267 -1.56 -13.13 8.10
C THR A 267 -2.71 -14.15 8.13
N ALA A 268 -3.85 -13.82 8.73
CA ALA A 268 -5.01 -14.71 8.74
C ALA A 268 -5.52 -15.01 7.33
N HIS A 269 -5.58 -14.02 6.44
CA HIS A 269 -5.94 -14.25 5.03
C HIS A 269 -4.91 -15.10 4.29
N GLN A 270 -3.60 -14.87 4.52
CA GLN A 270 -2.54 -15.69 3.92
C GLN A 270 -2.64 -17.16 4.34
N VAL A 271 -2.83 -17.44 5.63
CA VAL A 271 -3.04 -18.80 6.15
C VAL A 271 -4.29 -19.43 5.54
N THR A 272 -5.38 -18.66 5.45
CA THR A 272 -6.64 -19.12 4.85
C THR A 272 -6.45 -19.48 3.38
N ALA A 273 -5.78 -18.63 2.60
CA ALA A 273 -5.52 -18.86 1.18
C ALA A 273 -4.68 -20.13 0.97
N ALA A 274 -3.59 -20.30 1.74
CA ALA A 274 -2.76 -21.50 1.68
C ALA A 274 -3.54 -22.77 2.06
N ALA A 275 -4.34 -22.73 3.13
CA ALA A 275 -5.13 -23.87 3.57
C ALA A 275 -6.19 -24.26 2.51
N LEU A 276 -6.93 -23.29 1.97
CA LEU A 276 -7.93 -23.55 0.92
C LEU A 276 -7.29 -24.12 -0.34
N TYR A 277 -6.16 -23.57 -0.77
CA TYR A 277 -5.42 -24.07 -1.94
C TYR A 277 -4.98 -25.54 -1.75
N ILE A 278 -4.45 -25.89 -0.58
CA ILE A 278 -4.07 -27.27 -0.25
C ILE A 278 -5.31 -28.19 -0.25
N LEU A 279 -6.41 -27.77 0.37
CA LEU A 279 -7.65 -28.54 0.41
C LEU A 279 -8.25 -28.78 -0.98
N GLN A 280 -8.21 -27.78 -1.86
CA GLN A 280 -8.64 -27.92 -3.26
C GLN A 280 -7.79 -28.93 -4.02
N HIS A 281 -6.46 -28.86 -3.88
CA HIS A 281 -5.56 -29.85 -4.49
C HIS A 281 -5.81 -31.26 -3.95
N ARG A 282 -6.06 -31.42 -2.65
CA ARG A 282 -6.42 -32.73 -2.07
C ARG A 282 -7.74 -33.24 -2.64
N ALA A 283 -8.74 -32.37 -2.78
CA ALA A 283 -10.03 -32.73 -3.37
C ALA A 283 -9.89 -33.11 -4.86
N TYR A 284 -9.07 -32.39 -5.62
CA TYR A 284 -8.75 -32.71 -7.00
C TYR A 284 -8.05 -34.07 -7.11
N ASN A 285 -7.02 -34.31 -6.29
CA ASN A 285 -6.33 -35.60 -6.27
C ASN A 285 -7.28 -36.76 -5.95
N HIS A 286 -8.20 -36.56 -4.99
CA HIS A 286 -9.22 -37.57 -4.68
C HIS A 286 -10.19 -37.78 -5.85
N TYR A 287 -10.59 -36.72 -6.56
CA TYR A 287 -11.39 -36.82 -7.78
C TYR A 287 -10.67 -37.64 -8.85
N CYS A 288 -9.40 -37.35 -9.13
CA CYS A 288 -8.60 -38.08 -10.11
C CYS A 288 -8.43 -39.57 -9.76
N LEU A 289 -8.29 -39.90 -8.47
CA LEU A 289 -8.19 -41.29 -8.01
C LEU A 289 -9.53 -42.05 -8.07
N GLY A 290 -10.66 -41.34 -8.05
CA GLY A 290 -12.00 -41.92 -8.07
C GLY A 290 -12.58 -42.12 -9.48
N GLU A 291 -12.02 -41.48 -10.51
CA GLU A 291 -12.44 -41.62 -11.89
C GLU A 291 -11.74 -42.82 -12.55
N THR A 292 -12.50 -43.64 -13.28
CA THR A 292 -11.98 -44.78 -14.06
C THR A 292 -11.53 -44.38 -15.48
N ARG A 293 -11.40 -43.08 -15.76
CA ARG A 293 -10.99 -42.56 -17.07
C ARG A 293 -9.48 -42.65 -17.22
N ASP A 294 -9.01 -42.70 -18.48
CA ASP A 294 -7.59 -42.59 -18.75
C ASP A 294 -7.08 -41.21 -18.29
N ALA A 295 -5.83 -41.14 -17.83
CA ALA A 295 -5.27 -39.91 -17.26
C ALA A 295 -5.25 -38.72 -18.24
N GLU A 296 -5.30 -39.00 -19.55
CA GLU A 296 -5.36 -38.00 -20.63
C GLU A 296 -6.75 -37.35 -20.78
N ASP A 297 -7.81 -37.95 -20.23
CA ASP A 297 -9.19 -37.45 -20.27
C ASP A 297 -9.59 -36.63 -19.02
N LEU A 298 -8.68 -36.50 -18.05
CA LEU A 298 -8.93 -35.71 -16.84
C LEU A 298 -8.64 -34.23 -17.09
N PRO A 299 -9.54 -33.31 -16.71
CA PRO A 299 -9.28 -31.87 -16.83
C PRO A 299 -8.09 -31.48 -15.96
N GLU A 300 -7.30 -30.50 -16.40
CA GLU A 300 -6.25 -29.94 -15.55
C GLU A 300 -6.84 -29.33 -14.27
N PHE A 301 -6.01 -29.18 -13.22
CA PHE A 301 -6.46 -28.66 -11.92
C PHE A 301 -7.23 -27.34 -12.03
N GLU A 302 -6.77 -26.43 -12.88
CA GLU A 302 -7.39 -25.12 -13.08
C GLU A 302 -8.74 -25.24 -13.78
N ASP A 303 -8.85 -26.06 -14.82
CA ASP A 303 -10.10 -26.32 -15.53
C ASP A 303 -11.11 -27.03 -14.61
N TRP A 304 -10.63 -27.97 -13.80
CA TRP A 304 -11.47 -28.65 -12.81
C TRP A 304 -11.99 -27.67 -11.75
N CYS A 305 -11.16 -26.76 -11.27
CA CYS A 305 -11.59 -25.72 -10.33
C CYS A 305 -12.64 -24.79 -10.95
N CYS A 306 -12.45 -24.38 -12.22
CA CYS A 306 -13.43 -23.59 -12.95
C CYS A 306 -14.78 -24.32 -13.05
N GLN A 307 -14.79 -25.58 -13.48
CA GLN A 307 -16.01 -26.40 -13.58
C GLN A 307 -16.71 -26.55 -12.23
N ARG A 308 -15.95 -26.85 -11.17
CA ARG A 308 -16.49 -26.97 -9.81
C ARG A 308 -17.03 -25.65 -9.27
N GLY A 309 -16.45 -24.52 -9.69
CA GLY A 309 -16.93 -23.18 -9.34
C GLY A 309 -18.29 -22.85 -9.94
N GLU A 310 -18.64 -23.41 -11.10
CA GLU A 310 -19.97 -23.27 -11.72
C GLU A 310 -21.02 -24.11 -11.00
N ASP A 311 -20.67 -25.34 -10.61
CA ASP A 311 -21.60 -26.29 -9.97
C ASP A 311 -21.79 -26.06 -8.47
N ILE A 312 -20.78 -25.52 -7.79
CA ILE A 312 -20.74 -25.33 -6.34
C ILE A 312 -20.45 -23.84 -6.07
N PRO A 313 -21.47 -23.03 -5.77
CA PRO A 313 -21.30 -21.60 -5.53
C PRO A 313 -20.31 -21.25 -4.40
N SER A 314 -20.07 -22.18 -3.46
CA SER A 314 -19.11 -22.03 -2.36
C SER A 314 -17.67 -22.43 -2.73
N PHE A 315 -17.40 -22.89 -3.95
CA PHE A 315 -16.10 -23.41 -4.40
C PHE A 315 -15.24 -22.35 -5.10
N THR A 316 -15.79 -21.19 -5.44
CA THR A 316 -15.07 -20.07 -6.06
C THR A 316 -14.11 -19.40 -5.07
N THR A 317 -12.94 -19.99 -4.87
CA THR A 317 -11.83 -19.31 -4.20
C THR A 317 -11.06 -18.48 -5.22
N GLY A 318 -11.57 -17.30 -5.56
CA GLY A 318 -10.76 -16.24 -6.17
C GLY A 318 -10.04 -16.55 -7.48
N GLN A 319 -10.44 -17.58 -8.26
CA GLN A 319 -9.92 -17.74 -9.61
C GLN A 319 -10.60 -16.74 -10.56
N PRO A 320 -9.83 -16.08 -11.43
CA PRO A 320 -10.37 -15.22 -12.45
C PRO A 320 -10.96 -16.04 -13.59
N CYS A 321 -12.21 -16.46 -13.49
CA CYS A 321 -13.01 -16.77 -14.69
C CYS A 321 -13.37 -15.44 -15.37
N TRP A 322 -12.38 -14.69 -15.88
CA TRP A 322 -12.63 -13.53 -16.74
C TRP A 322 -12.85 -14.05 -18.16
N ASN A 323 -14.09 -14.06 -18.61
CA ASN A 323 -14.40 -13.97 -20.05
C ASN A 323 -14.05 -12.59 -20.58
#